data_AF-A0A9P6ZR20-F1
#
_entry.id   AF-A0A9P6ZR20-F1
#
_cell.length_a   1.000
_cell.length_b   1.000
_cell.length_c   1.000
_cell.angle_alpha   90.00
_cell.angle_beta   90.00
_cell.angle_gamma   90.00
#
_symmetry.space_group_name_H-M   'P 1'
#
loop_
_entity.id
_entity.type
_entity.pdbx_description
1 polymer ?
#
loop_
_entity_poly.entity_id
_entity_poly.type
_entity_poly.pdbx_seq_one_letter_code
_entity_poly.pdbx_strand_id
1 'polypeptide(L)'
;MGRPRLHATAEERATAARKYRQDYYERNKKTISVKMAAKYKARRAGKPSRIKHVPAKTTQLSGHSPQPEKHVTEQRISISDSESEHEASSLPDSTFYRIDLQQRIQDIQTAVAEITALHAEDYFEHLYSRLTKNSNDYQHRLSIISDALKLLEGHSLQARTLEAELAQENGAGKLLSQAQGLTQALRDMTGAAEELWCFIVDDPDVTKLIQQYSRGELRFQRPNVDK
;
A
#
# COMPACT_ATOMS: atom_id res chain seq x y z
N MET A 1 44.86 21.50 9.85
CA MET A 1 44.90 21.38 8.37
C MET A 1 43.72 20.54 7.92
N GLY A 2 42.69 21.13 7.29
CA GLY A 2 41.49 20.40 6.86
C GLY A 2 41.78 19.49 5.66
N ARG A 3 41.05 18.36 5.54
CA ARG A 3 41.17 17.47 4.37
C ARG A 3 40.71 18.21 3.11
N PRO A 4 41.50 18.20 2.02
CA PRO A 4 41.08 18.79 0.75
C PRO A 4 39.76 18.19 0.25
N ARG A 5 38.89 19.04 -0.31
CA ARG A 5 37.66 18.57 -0.96
C ARG A 5 38.03 17.85 -2.25
N LEU A 6 37.41 16.68 -2.46
CA LEU A 6 37.63 15.84 -3.64
C LEU A 6 37.12 16.47 -4.95
N HIS A 7 36.13 17.37 -4.86
CA HIS A 7 35.55 18.09 -5.99
C HIS A 7 35.50 19.58 -5.66
N ALA A 8 35.96 20.42 -6.59
CA ALA A 8 36.05 21.86 -6.42
C ALA A 8 34.69 22.53 -6.71
N THR A 9 33.95 22.01 -7.69
CA THR A 9 32.67 22.58 -8.14
C THR A 9 31.47 21.66 -7.85
N ALA A 10 30.27 22.24 -7.85
CA ALA A 10 29.03 21.48 -7.71
C ALA A 10 28.77 20.58 -8.95
N GLU A 11 29.17 21.05 -10.13
CA GLU A 11 29.03 20.31 -11.38
C GLU A 11 29.92 19.06 -11.40
N GLU A 12 31.18 19.17 -10.97
CA GLU A 12 32.10 18.03 -10.81
C GLU A 12 31.54 16.97 -9.85
N ARG A 13 30.89 17.40 -8.76
CA ARG A 13 30.27 16.48 -7.82
C ARG A 13 29.09 15.74 -8.45
N ALA A 14 28.29 16.43 -9.26
CA ALA A 14 27.16 15.85 -9.96
C ALA A 14 27.62 14.83 -11.02
N THR A 15 28.65 15.15 -11.81
CA THR A 15 29.21 14.25 -12.82
C THR A 15 29.88 13.04 -12.18
N ALA A 16 30.64 13.22 -11.10
CA ALA A 16 31.22 12.12 -10.33
C ALA A 16 30.15 11.19 -9.75
N ALA A 17 29.06 11.75 -9.21
CA ALA A 17 27.94 10.96 -8.70
C ALA A 17 27.23 10.17 -9.80
N ARG A 18 27.03 10.75 -10.99
CA ARG A 18 26.47 10.05 -12.16
C ARG A 18 27.35 8.89 -12.59
N LYS A 19 28.66 9.13 -12.73
CA LYS A 19 29.65 8.11 -13.11
C LYS A 19 29.69 6.98 -12.09
N TYR A 20 29.73 7.32 -10.80
CA TYR A 20 29.69 6.31 -9.72
C TYR A 20 28.44 5.42 -9.79
N ARG A 21 27.25 6.02 -10.01
CA ARG A 21 26.01 5.25 -10.16
C ARG A 21 26.05 4.33 -11.38
N GLN A 22 26.56 4.82 -12.51
CA GLN A 22 26.70 4.03 -13.72
C GLN A 22 27.62 2.81 -13.47
N ASP A 23 28.83 3.05 -12.95
CA ASP A 23 29.78 1.99 -12.60
C ASP A 23 29.17 0.98 -11.63
N TYR A 24 28.43 1.45 -10.62
CA TYR A 24 27.75 0.60 -9.65
C TYR A 24 26.74 -0.32 -10.34
N TYR A 25 25.90 0.22 -11.23
CA TYR A 25 24.90 -0.56 -11.96
C TYR A 25 25.55 -1.56 -12.91
N GLU A 26 26.62 -1.18 -13.60
CA GLU A 26 27.35 -2.08 -14.50
C GLU A 26 27.96 -3.25 -13.72
N ARG A 27 28.61 -3.00 -12.58
CA ARG A 27 29.19 -4.04 -11.71
C ARG A 27 28.11 -4.94 -11.10
N ASN A 28 26.95 -4.40 -10.73
CA ASN A 28 25.90 -5.14 -10.04
C ASN A 28 24.78 -5.67 -10.96
N LYS A 29 24.89 -5.47 -12.28
CA LYS A 29 23.83 -5.81 -13.25
C LYS A 29 23.34 -7.26 -13.12
N LYS A 30 24.26 -8.21 -12.95
CA LYS A 30 23.94 -9.64 -12.81
C LYS A 30 23.18 -9.91 -11.50
N THR A 31 23.67 -9.39 -10.38
CA THR A 31 23.03 -9.54 -9.06
C THR A 31 21.62 -8.94 -9.04
N ILE A 32 21.46 -7.75 -9.61
CA ILE A 32 20.16 -7.08 -9.74
C ILE A 32 19.21 -7.94 -10.60
N SER A 33 19.68 -8.45 -11.74
CA SER A 33 18.91 -9.33 -12.62
C SER A 33 18.44 -10.60 -11.92
N VAL A 34 19.34 -11.29 -11.19
CA VAL A 34 19.01 -12.51 -10.43
C VAL A 34 17.97 -12.22 -9.35
N LYS A 35 18.13 -11.13 -8.59
CA LYS A 35 17.14 -10.71 -7.58
C LYS A 35 15.77 -10.43 -8.19
N MET A 36 15.73 -9.75 -9.34
CA MET A 36 14.48 -9.48 -10.05
C MET A 36 13.85 -10.77 -10.57
N ALA A 37 14.63 -11.68 -11.16
CA ALA A 37 14.16 -12.98 -11.62
C ALA A 37 13.53 -13.80 -10.48
N ALA A 38 14.18 -13.84 -9.32
CA ALA A 38 13.64 -14.51 -8.12
C ALA A 38 12.31 -13.88 -7.67
N LYS A 39 12.23 -12.54 -7.64
CA LYS A 39 10.99 -11.81 -7.30
C LYS A 39 9.84 -12.15 -8.26
N TYR A 40 10.11 -12.23 -9.57
CA TYR A 40 9.10 -12.64 -10.55
C TYR A 40 8.68 -14.10 -10.41
N LYS A 41 9.62 -15.00 -10.08
CA LYS A 41 9.32 -16.42 -9.85
C LYS A 41 8.44 -16.61 -8.61
N ALA A 42 8.74 -15.91 -7.52
CA ALA A 42 7.91 -15.92 -6.30
C ALA A 42 6.48 -15.43 -6.57
N ARG A 43 6.32 -14.34 -7.34
CA ARG A 43 5.00 -13.82 -7.75
C ARG A 43 4.19 -14.81 -8.60
N ARG A 44 4.86 -15.66 -9.38
CA ARG A 44 4.19 -16.72 -10.17
C ARG A 44 3.81 -17.92 -9.32
N ALA A 45 4.65 -18.32 -8.36
CA ALA A 45 4.37 -19.44 -7.46
C ALA A 45 3.22 -19.16 -6.48
N GLY A 46 3.02 -17.89 -6.08
CA GLY A 46 1.94 -17.49 -5.16
C GLY A 46 0.57 -17.28 -5.81
N LYS A 47 0.42 -17.42 -7.13
CA LYS A 47 -0.91 -17.41 -7.76
C LYS A 47 -1.46 -18.83 -7.74
N PRO A 48 -2.53 -19.14 -6.97
CA PRO A 48 -3.18 -20.43 -7.11
C PRO A 48 -3.56 -20.59 -8.57
N SER A 49 -3.07 -21.68 -9.19
CA SER A 49 -3.42 -22.04 -10.55
C SER A 49 -4.93 -21.98 -10.66
N ARG A 50 -5.43 -21.05 -11.47
CA ARG A 50 -6.85 -20.90 -11.80
C ARG A 50 -7.38 -22.29 -12.11
N ILE A 51 -8.08 -22.88 -11.15
CA ILE A 51 -8.65 -24.22 -11.24
C ILE A 51 -9.51 -24.16 -12.51
N LYS A 52 -9.14 -24.96 -13.52
CA LYS A 52 -9.96 -25.11 -14.71
C LYS A 52 -11.31 -25.61 -14.20
N HIS A 53 -12.32 -24.78 -14.38
CA HIS A 53 -13.69 -25.04 -13.98
C HIS A 53 -14.11 -26.36 -14.63
N VAL A 54 -14.13 -27.45 -13.85
CA VAL A 54 -14.77 -28.70 -14.25
C VAL A 54 -16.26 -28.48 -14.09
N PRO A 55 -17.09 -28.70 -15.13
CA PRO A 55 -18.53 -28.52 -15.02
C PRO A 55 -19.08 -29.49 -13.96
N ALA A 56 -19.84 -28.91 -13.02
CA ALA A 56 -20.41 -29.60 -11.87
C ALA A 56 -21.29 -30.77 -12.32
N LYS A 57 -20.88 -32.00 -11.95
CA LYS A 57 -21.79 -33.15 -11.91
C LYS A 57 -22.47 -33.15 -10.54
N THR A 58 -23.79 -33.16 -10.61
CA THR A 58 -24.79 -33.23 -9.55
C THR A 58 -24.46 -34.30 -8.51
N THR A 59 -24.20 -33.89 -7.28
CA THR A 59 -24.04 -34.76 -6.11
C THR A 59 -25.42 -35.16 -5.59
N GLN A 60 -25.75 -36.46 -5.66
CA GLN A 60 -26.78 -37.06 -4.82
C GLN A 60 -26.20 -37.41 -3.45
N LEU A 61 -27.03 -37.21 -2.44
CA LEU A 61 -26.87 -37.52 -1.03
C LEU A 61 -26.46 -38.97 -0.77
N SER A 62 -25.49 -39.18 0.11
CA SER A 62 -25.52 -40.28 1.08
C SER A 62 -24.55 -39.98 2.21
N GLY A 63 -25.04 -40.12 3.44
CA GLY A 63 -24.24 -39.94 4.64
C GLY A 63 -23.20 -41.03 4.84
N HIS A 64 -22.19 -40.70 5.65
CA HIS A 64 -21.72 -41.52 6.75
C HIS A 64 -20.66 -40.73 7.55
N SER A 65 -20.92 -40.56 8.85
CA SER A 65 -19.90 -40.37 9.88
C SER A 65 -19.18 -41.73 10.06
N PRO A 66 -17.85 -41.77 10.27
CA PRO A 66 -17.38 -41.72 11.67
C PRO A 66 -15.99 -41.04 11.87
N GLN A 67 -15.79 -40.45 13.05
CA GLN A 67 -14.48 -40.36 13.74
C GLN A 67 -14.02 -41.78 14.17
N PRO A 68 -12.80 -42.04 14.67
CA PRO A 68 -11.69 -41.15 15.08
C PRO A 68 -10.33 -41.61 14.50
N GLU A 69 -9.21 -40.92 14.79
CA GLU A 69 -8.00 -41.57 15.33
C GLU A 69 -6.89 -40.56 15.64
N LYS A 70 -6.33 -40.75 16.84
CA LYS A 70 -5.20 -40.05 17.42
C LYS A 70 -3.93 -40.72 16.90
N HIS A 71 -2.96 -39.96 16.41
CA HIS A 71 -1.58 -40.44 16.36
C HIS A 71 -0.64 -39.44 17.04
N VAL A 72 -0.20 -39.90 18.20
CA VAL A 72 0.99 -39.48 18.94
C VAL A 72 2.21 -39.86 18.10
N THR A 73 3.13 -38.90 17.90
CA THR A 73 4.54 -39.21 17.65
C THR A 73 5.37 -38.31 18.56
N GLU A 74 5.76 -38.87 19.69
CA GLU A 74 6.91 -38.41 20.47
C GLU A 74 8.17 -38.59 19.60
N GLN A 75 8.94 -37.52 19.40
CA GLN A 75 10.35 -37.68 19.09
C GLN A 75 11.17 -36.75 19.98
N ARG A 76 11.63 -37.38 21.05
CA ARG A 76 12.58 -36.93 22.04
C ARG A 76 13.96 -36.86 21.38
N ILE A 77 14.47 -35.65 21.14
CA ILE A 77 15.90 -35.43 20.90
C ILE A 77 16.42 -34.66 22.10
N SER A 78 17.08 -35.41 22.96
CA SER A 78 17.95 -34.95 24.02
C SER A 78 19.26 -34.42 23.44
N ILE A 79 19.97 -33.61 24.24
CA ILE A 79 21.38 -33.16 24.12
C ILE A 79 21.52 -31.77 23.48
N SER A 80 21.69 -30.74 24.31
CA SER A 80 23.05 -30.29 24.67
C SER A 80 22.95 -29.08 25.60
N ASP A 81 23.42 -29.25 26.83
CA ASP A 81 23.65 -28.17 27.77
C ASP A 81 24.75 -27.26 27.21
N SER A 82 24.42 -25.98 27.06
CA SER A 82 25.37 -24.90 26.85
C SER A 82 24.87 -23.73 27.68
N GLU A 83 25.42 -23.65 28.88
CA GLU A 83 25.32 -22.52 29.80
C GLU A 83 25.99 -21.31 29.14
N SER A 84 25.18 -20.57 28.39
CA SER A 84 25.49 -19.24 27.87
C SER A 84 24.77 -18.26 28.78
N GLU A 85 25.52 -17.60 29.65
CA GLU A 85 25.08 -16.46 30.46
C GLU A 85 24.58 -15.36 29.52
N HIS A 86 23.28 -15.41 29.21
CA HIS A 86 22.60 -14.34 28.52
C HIS A 86 22.38 -13.20 29.50
N GLU A 87 23.19 -12.15 29.35
CA GLU A 87 22.81 -10.78 29.70
C GLU A 87 21.33 -10.61 29.38
N ALA A 88 20.54 -10.40 30.43
CA ALA A 88 19.13 -10.06 30.35
C ALA A 88 19.00 -8.68 29.67
N SER A 89 19.07 -8.68 28.34
CA SER A 89 18.60 -7.58 27.51
C SER A 89 17.10 -7.48 27.79
N SER A 90 16.75 -6.51 28.63
CA SER A 90 15.39 -6.09 28.91
C SER A 90 14.76 -5.65 27.60
N LEU A 91 14.12 -6.60 26.91
CA LEU A 91 13.31 -6.32 25.74
C LEU A 91 12.29 -5.24 26.14
N PRO A 92 12.18 -4.15 25.37
CA PRO A 92 11.21 -3.11 25.64
C PRO A 92 9.82 -3.74 25.69
N ASP A 93 9.05 -3.33 26.71
CA ASP A 93 7.75 -3.88 27.05
C ASP A 93 6.82 -3.83 25.83
N SER A 94 6.55 -4.99 25.21
CA SER A 94 5.82 -5.12 23.93
C SER A 94 4.43 -4.48 23.96
N THR A 95 3.87 -4.31 25.16
CA THR A 95 2.60 -3.63 25.39
C THR A 95 2.63 -2.16 24.99
N PHE A 96 3.74 -1.45 25.23
CA PHE A 96 3.86 -0.03 24.93
C PHE A 96 3.88 0.24 23.42
N TYR A 97 4.61 -0.60 22.66
CA TYR A 97 4.68 -0.50 21.20
C TYR A 97 3.33 -0.74 20.53
N ARG A 98 2.54 -1.70 21.05
CA ARG A 98 1.21 -2.01 20.52
C ARG A 98 0.21 -0.87 20.73
N ILE A 99 0.29 -0.17 21.87
CA ILE A 99 -0.56 0.99 22.16
C ILE A 99 -0.26 2.13 21.17
N ASP A 100 1.02 2.39 20.88
CA ASP A 100 1.44 3.40 19.90
C ASP A 100 0.89 3.11 18.49
N LEU A 101 1.02 1.86 18.03
CA LEU A 101 0.50 1.46 16.71
C LEU A 101 -1.02 1.60 16.61
N GLN A 102 -1.74 1.25 17.67
CA GLN A 102 -3.20 1.43 17.71
C GLN A 102 -3.58 2.90 17.65
N GLN A 103 -2.87 3.78 18.38
CA GLN A 103 -3.11 5.21 18.32
C GLN A 103 -2.85 5.76 16.91
N ARG A 104 -1.75 5.36 16.27
CA ARG A 104 -1.42 5.78 14.90
C ARG A 104 -2.47 5.31 13.88
N ILE A 105 -3.03 4.11 14.03
CA ILE A 105 -4.19 3.68 13.21
C ILE A 105 -5.35 4.65 13.39
N GLN A 106 -5.69 4.96 14.65
CA GLN A 106 -6.80 5.83 14.99
C GLN A 106 -6.58 7.25 14.44
N ASP A 107 -5.35 7.76 14.49
CA ASP A 107 -5.00 9.07 13.96
C ASP A 107 -5.19 9.12 12.44
N ILE A 108 -4.72 8.11 11.70
CA ILE A 108 -4.91 8.07 10.24
C ILE A 108 -6.39 7.87 9.90
N GLN A 109 -7.11 7.03 10.63
CA GLN A 109 -8.55 6.88 10.46
C GLN A 109 -9.30 8.18 10.69
N THR A 110 -8.91 8.93 11.74
CA THR A 110 -9.49 10.24 12.05
C THR A 110 -9.16 11.24 10.95
N ALA A 111 -7.92 11.29 10.45
CA ALA A 111 -7.55 12.16 9.34
C ALA A 111 -8.32 11.82 8.05
N VAL A 112 -8.49 10.53 7.73
CA VAL A 112 -9.30 10.09 6.57
C VAL A 112 -10.78 10.41 6.78
N ALA A 113 -11.28 10.23 8.00
CA ALA A 113 -12.64 10.61 8.38
C ALA A 113 -12.83 12.12 8.27
N GLU A 114 -11.86 12.94 8.70
CA GLU A 114 -11.90 14.40 8.57
C GLU A 114 -11.90 14.82 7.10
N ILE A 115 -11.06 14.21 6.26
CA ILE A 115 -11.05 14.46 4.81
C ILE A 115 -12.42 14.15 4.20
N THR A 116 -13.04 13.04 4.62
CA THR A 116 -14.33 12.60 4.11
C THR A 116 -15.52 13.35 4.72
N ALA A 117 -15.40 13.84 5.95
CA ALA A 117 -16.44 14.52 6.73
C ALA A 117 -16.38 16.05 6.66
N LEU A 118 -15.28 16.63 6.15
CA LEU A 118 -15.11 18.08 5.95
C LEU A 118 -16.21 18.69 5.08
N HIS A 119 -16.98 17.86 4.37
CA HIS A 119 -18.14 18.27 3.58
C HIS A 119 -19.35 17.40 3.92
N ALA A 120 -20.55 18.00 3.98
CA ALA A 120 -21.82 17.29 4.13
C ALA A 120 -22.17 16.41 2.91
N GLU A 121 -21.40 16.57 1.82
CA GLU A 121 -21.43 15.79 0.58
C GLU A 121 -20.16 14.92 0.53
N ASP A 122 -20.24 13.74 -0.09
CA ASP A 122 -19.08 12.85 -0.31
C ASP A 122 -17.86 13.65 -0.79
N TYR A 123 -16.67 13.42 -0.21
CA TYR A 123 -15.43 14.16 -0.52
C TYR A 123 -15.20 14.41 -2.03
N PHE A 124 -15.48 13.41 -2.87
CA PHE A 124 -15.33 13.53 -4.32
C PHE A 124 -16.40 14.38 -4.99
N GLU A 125 -17.61 14.43 -4.44
CA GLU A 125 -18.66 15.36 -4.90
C GLU A 125 -18.24 16.81 -4.65
N HIS A 126 -17.69 17.08 -3.47
CA HIS A 126 -17.13 18.40 -3.18
C HIS A 126 -15.97 18.76 -4.11
N LEU A 127 -15.04 17.83 -4.32
CA LEU A 127 -13.91 18.01 -5.22
C LEU A 127 -14.37 18.28 -6.66
N TYR A 128 -15.30 17.47 -7.17
CA TYR A 128 -15.94 17.66 -8.47
C TYR A 128 -16.61 19.04 -8.58
N SER A 129 -17.35 19.46 -7.54
CA SER A 129 -18.00 20.77 -7.47
C SER A 129 -16.99 21.90 -7.58
N ARG A 130 -15.85 21.81 -6.87
CA ARG A 130 -14.77 22.82 -6.95
C ARG A 130 -14.12 22.87 -8.32
N LEU A 131 -13.94 21.72 -8.96
CA LEU A 131 -13.34 21.63 -10.30
C LEU A 131 -14.26 22.20 -11.38
N THR A 132 -15.57 22.08 -11.24
CA THR A 132 -16.54 22.53 -12.25
C THR A 132 -17.06 23.96 -12.05
N LYS A 133 -17.15 24.45 -10.80
CA LYS A 133 -17.66 25.80 -10.49
C LYS A 133 -16.77 26.94 -11.02
N ASN A 134 -15.45 26.74 -11.09
CA ASN A 134 -14.49 27.77 -11.53
C ASN A 134 -14.04 27.51 -12.98
N SER A 135 -14.99 27.51 -13.93
CA SER A 135 -14.85 26.88 -15.26
C SER A 135 -13.73 27.41 -16.15
N ASN A 136 -13.20 28.62 -15.95
CA ASN A 136 -12.26 29.20 -16.93
C ASN A 136 -10.79 29.17 -16.50
N ASP A 137 -10.47 28.86 -15.24
CA ASP A 137 -9.08 28.83 -14.78
C ASP A 137 -8.53 27.39 -14.68
N TYR A 138 -7.89 26.97 -15.77
CA TYR A 138 -7.21 25.67 -15.87
C TYR A 138 -6.11 25.50 -14.79
N GLN A 139 -5.34 26.55 -14.50
CA GLN A 139 -4.26 26.47 -13.51
C GLN A 139 -4.82 26.29 -12.11
N HIS A 140 -5.92 26.98 -11.80
CA HIS A 140 -6.61 26.80 -10.53
C HIS A 140 -7.15 25.38 -10.36
N ARG A 141 -7.78 24.80 -11.40
CA ARG A 141 -8.24 23.41 -11.37
C ARG A 141 -7.10 22.43 -11.14
N LEU A 142 -5.99 22.61 -11.86
CA LEU A 142 -4.78 21.80 -11.67
C LEU A 142 -4.25 21.89 -10.24
N SER A 143 -4.24 23.09 -9.64
CA SER A 143 -3.82 23.28 -8.25
C SER A 143 -4.73 22.51 -7.30
N ILE A 144 -6.06 22.63 -7.44
CA ILE A 144 -7.04 21.93 -6.59
C ILE A 144 -6.80 20.42 -6.61
N ILE A 145 -6.73 19.82 -7.81
CA ILE A 145 -6.57 18.37 -7.92
C ILE A 145 -5.17 17.91 -7.50
N SER A 146 -4.14 18.72 -7.74
CA SER A 146 -2.77 18.41 -7.31
C SER A 146 -2.66 18.39 -5.78
N ASP A 147 -3.30 19.34 -5.10
CA ASP A 147 -3.28 19.40 -3.64
C ASP A 147 -4.06 18.23 -3.03
N ALA A 148 -5.19 17.85 -3.62
CA ALA A 148 -5.93 16.64 -3.25
C ALA A 148 -5.08 15.37 -3.41
N LEU A 149 -4.38 15.21 -4.53
CA LEU A 149 -3.50 14.07 -4.78
C LEU A 149 -2.34 14.01 -3.78
N LYS A 150 -1.67 15.14 -3.50
CA LYS A 150 -0.58 15.20 -2.51
C LYS A 150 -1.05 14.78 -1.12
N LEU A 151 -2.25 15.22 -0.72
CA LEU A 151 -2.84 14.86 0.57
C LEU A 151 -3.10 13.35 0.65
N LEU A 152 -3.75 12.78 -0.37
CA LEU A 152 -4.05 11.34 -0.42
C LEU A 152 -2.78 10.48 -0.49
N GLU A 153 -1.77 10.91 -1.23
CA GLU A 153 -0.47 10.23 -1.31
C GLU A 153 0.25 10.22 0.05
N GLY A 154 0.24 11.35 0.76
CA GLY A 154 0.79 11.47 2.11
C GLY A 154 0.18 10.46 3.07
N HIS A 155 -1.16 10.37 3.10
CA HIS A 155 -1.85 9.38 3.95
C HIS A 155 -1.64 7.94 3.47
N SER A 156 -1.58 7.68 2.16
CA SER A 156 -1.32 6.33 1.63
C SER A 156 0.07 5.84 2.04
N LEU A 157 1.08 6.73 2.05
CA LEU A 157 2.42 6.40 2.52
C LEU A 157 2.42 6.05 4.02
N GLN A 158 1.74 6.84 4.84
CA GLN A 158 1.59 6.57 6.28
C GLN A 158 0.91 5.21 6.54
N ALA A 159 -0.21 4.95 5.86
CA ALA A 159 -0.96 3.70 6.02
C ALA A 159 -0.15 2.47 5.62
N ARG A 160 0.60 2.52 4.50
CA ARG A 160 1.50 1.43 4.07
C ARG A 160 2.67 1.20 5.02
N THR A 161 3.20 2.27 5.60
CA THR A 161 4.30 2.19 6.57
C THR A 161 3.81 1.47 7.83
N LEU A 162 2.64 1.85 8.32
CA LEU A 162 1.98 1.22 9.46
C LEU A 162 1.59 -0.25 9.18
N GLU A 163 1.09 -0.56 7.98
CA GLU A 163 0.84 -1.95 7.55
C GLU A 163 2.12 -2.78 7.59
N ALA A 164 3.25 -2.23 7.13
CA ALA A 164 4.54 -2.92 7.14
C ALA A 164 5.09 -3.13 8.56
N GLU A 165 4.89 -2.18 9.47
CA GLU A 165 5.25 -2.31 10.89
C GLU A 165 4.41 -3.41 11.57
N LEU A 166 3.09 -3.40 11.37
CA LEU A 166 2.18 -4.42 11.93
C LEU A 166 2.42 -5.82 11.36
N ALA A 167 2.86 -5.93 10.11
CA ALA A 167 3.21 -7.21 9.51
C ALA A 167 4.47 -7.84 10.13
N GLN A 168 5.33 -7.04 10.76
CA GLN A 168 6.52 -7.53 11.48
C GLN A 168 6.19 -7.96 12.92
N GLU A 169 5.10 -7.45 13.49
CA GLU A 169 4.67 -7.75 14.85
C GLU A 169 3.84 -9.05 14.90
N ASN A 170 4.32 -10.05 15.63
CA ASN A 170 3.57 -11.30 15.84
C ASN A 170 2.31 -11.04 16.68
N GLY A 171 1.13 -11.45 16.17
CA GLY A 171 -0.15 -11.37 16.91
C GLY A 171 -1.00 -10.13 16.63
N ALA A 172 -0.62 -9.27 15.68
CA ALA A 172 -1.35 -8.06 15.33
C ALA A 172 -2.50 -8.25 14.32
N GLY A 173 -3.02 -9.48 14.14
CA GLY A 173 -3.91 -9.82 13.00
C GLY A 173 -5.12 -8.88 12.79
N LYS A 174 -5.79 -8.45 13.86
CA LYS A 174 -6.92 -7.50 13.76
C LYS A 174 -6.47 -6.09 13.32
N LEU A 175 -5.39 -5.59 13.92
CA LEU A 175 -4.84 -4.26 13.59
C LEU A 175 -4.28 -4.25 12.16
N LEU A 176 -3.60 -5.32 11.76
CA LEU A 176 -3.12 -5.49 10.39
C LEU A 176 -4.27 -5.48 9.38
N SER A 177 -5.36 -6.20 9.67
CA SER A 177 -6.56 -6.18 8.81
C SER A 177 -7.17 -4.78 8.69
N GLN A 178 -7.21 -4.01 9.79
CA GLN A 178 -7.65 -2.61 9.77
C GLN A 178 -6.73 -1.73 8.93
N ALA A 179 -5.41 -1.84 9.11
CA ALA A 179 -4.42 -1.12 8.32
C ALA A 179 -4.52 -1.44 6.83
N GLN A 180 -4.70 -2.71 6.47
CA GLN A 180 -4.93 -3.13 5.08
C GLN A 180 -6.21 -2.54 4.49
N GLY A 181 -7.30 -2.53 5.27
CA GLY A 181 -8.56 -1.89 4.86
C GLY A 181 -8.37 -0.39 4.59
N LEU A 182 -7.61 0.30 5.43
CA LEU A 182 -7.28 1.71 5.29
C LEU A 182 -6.39 1.98 4.07
N THR A 183 -5.34 1.19 3.88
CA THR A 183 -4.46 1.26 2.69
C THR A 183 -5.27 1.06 1.41
N GLN A 184 -6.22 0.11 1.41
CA GLN A 184 -7.09 -0.15 0.26
C GLN A 184 -8.05 1.01 0.00
N ALA A 185 -8.71 1.54 1.05
CA ALA A 185 -9.59 2.70 0.91
C ALA A 185 -8.85 3.92 0.35
N LEU A 186 -7.67 4.24 0.88
CA LEU A 186 -6.83 5.32 0.38
C LEU A 186 -6.40 5.10 -1.07
N ARG A 187 -6.09 3.86 -1.47
CA ARG A 187 -5.77 3.52 -2.86
C ARG A 187 -6.97 3.77 -3.78
N ASP A 188 -8.17 3.39 -3.37
CA ASP A 188 -9.38 3.61 -4.15
C ASP A 188 -9.67 5.11 -4.30
N MET A 189 -9.50 5.88 -3.21
CA MET A 189 -9.60 7.35 -3.24
C MET A 189 -8.55 7.97 -4.18
N THR A 190 -7.27 7.61 -4.06
CA THR A 190 -6.22 8.09 -4.97
C THR A 190 -6.57 7.78 -6.42
N GLY A 191 -7.06 6.56 -6.69
CA GLY A 191 -7.45 6.16 -8.03
C GLY A 191 -8.66 6.93 -8.60
N ALA A 192 -9.55 7.45 -7.76
CA ALA A 192 -10.64 8.33 -8.19
C ALA A 192 -10.14 9.77 -8.41
N ALA A 193 -9.23 10.27 -7.57
CA ALA A 193 -8.60 11.58 -7.78
C ALA A 193 -7.73 11.61 -9.05
N GLU A 194 -7.00 10.53 -9.34
CA GLU A 194 -6.22 10.38 -10.58
C GLU A 194 -7.11 10.41 -11.83
N GLU A 195 -8.29 9.79 -11.78
CA GLU A 195 -9.25 9.85 -12.88
C GLU A 195 -9.72 11.29 -13.13
N LEU A 196 -10.05 12.04 -12.08
CA LEU A 196 -10.39 13.47 -12.19
C LEU A 196 -9.23 14.28 -12.78
N TRP A 197 -8.00 14.00 -12.35
CA TRP A 197 -6.79 14.65 -12.88
C TRP A 197 -6.62 14.39 -14.39
N CYS A 198 -6.80 13.15 -14.84
CA CYS A 198 -6.74 12.80 -16.26
C CYS A 198 -7.75 13.61 -17.08
N PHE A 199 -9.00 13.74 -16.62
CA PHE A 199 -9.98 14.55 -17.32
C PHE A 199 -9.61 16.03 -17.41
N ILE A 200 -9.04 16.61 -16.35
CA ILE A 200 -8.62 18.01 -16.35
C ILE A 200 -7.49 18.22 -17.36
N VAL A 201 -6.50 17.31 -17.40
CA VAL A 201 -5.35 17.40 -18.30
C VAL A 201 -5.74 17.17 -19.76
N ASP A 202 -6.62 16.20 -20.02
CA ASP A 202 -7.05 15.81 -21.37
C ASP A 202 -8.13 16.73 -21.98
N ASP A 203 -8.85 17.47 -21.13
CA ASP A 203 -9.92 18.37 -21.54
C ASP A 203 -9.94 19.62 -20.66
N PRO A 204 -9.24 20.69 -21.09
CA PRO A 204 -9.19 21.95 -20.36
C PRO A 204 -10.58 22.52 -20.08
N ASP A 205 -11.57 22.30 -20.95
CA ASP A 205 -12.92 22.85 -20.81
C ASP A 205 -13.80 22.00 -19.88
N VAL A 206 -13.29 20.88 -19.35
CA VAL A 206 -13.97 20.03 -18.35
C VAL A 206 -15.28 19.41 -18.88
N THR A 207 -15.53 19.49 -20.19
CA THR A 207 -16.77 19.05 -20.83
C THR A 207 -16.94 17.54 -20.73
N LYS A 208 -15.86 16.79 -20.98
CA LYS A 208 -15.80 15.33 -20.81
C LYS A 208 -16.03 14.93 -19.37
N LEU A 209 -15.46 15.65 -18.41
CA LEU A 209 -15.66 15.37 -16.98
C LEU A 209 -17.14 15.53 -16.59
N ILE A 210 -17.76 16.64 -16.98
CA ILE A 210 -19.19 16.89 -16.72
C ILE A 210 -20.06 15.82 -17.38
N GLN A 211 -19.74 15.44 -18.62
CA GLN A 211 -20.45 14.38 -19.32
C GLN A 211 -20.33 13.03 -18.59
N GLN A 212 -19.13 12.64 -18.17
CA GLN A 212 -18.89 11.39 -17.45
C GLN A 212 -19.58 11.37 -16.08
N TYR A 213 -19.53 12.49 -15.36
CA TYR A 213 -20.25 12.67 -14.11
C TYR A 213 -21.76 12.49 -14.28
N SER A 214 -22.34 13.11 -15.31
CA SER A 214 -23.79 13.00 -15.59
C SER A 214 -24.25 11.57 -15.93
N ARG A 215 -23.32 10.73 -16.40
CA ARG A 215 -23.58 9.32 -16.70
C ARG A 215 -23.36 8.39 -15.51
N GLY A 216 -22.85 8.88 -14.38
CA GLY A 216 -22.45 8.03 -13.27
C GLY A 216 -21.24 7.15 -13.60
N GLU A 217 -20.44 7.54 -14.60
CA GLU A 217 -19.33 6.73 -15.11
C GLU A 217 -18.04 6.95 -14.31
N LEU A 218 -17.96 7.91 -13.40
CA LEU A 218 -16.76 8.16 -12.60
C LEU A 218 -16.59 7.10 -11.51
N ARG A 219 -15.33 6.76 -11.19
CA ARG A 219 -14.98 5.70 -10.24
C ARG A 219 -15.60 5.90 -8.87
N PHE A 220 -15.68 7.13 -8.37
CA PHE A 220 -16.28 7.42 -7.07
C PHE A 220 -17.82 7.30 -7.07
N GLN A 221 -18.47 7.33 -8.23
CA GLN A 221 -19.92 7.15 -8.36
C GLN A 221 -20.32 5.67 -8.52
N ARG A 222 -19.37 4.81 -8.90
CA ARG A 222 -19.63 3.39 -9.09
C ARG A 222 -19.68 2.69 -7.74
N PRO A 223 -20.76 1.95 -7.42
CA PRO A 223 -20.78 1.12 -6.22
C PRO A 223 -19.64 0.10 -6.31
N ASN A 224 -18.93 -0.13 -5.20
CA ASN A 224 -17.95 -1.21 -5.11
C ASN A 224 -18.70 -2.56 -5.18
N VAL A 225 -18.98 -3.05 -6.38
CA VAL A 225 -19.75 -4.30 -6.61
C VAL A 225 -18.97 -5.55 -6.17
N ASP A 226 -17.66 -5.43 -5.91
CA ASP A 226 -16.76 -6.58 -5.65
C ASP A 226 -16.40 -6.81 -4.16
N LYS A 227 -17.20 -6.36 -3.19
CA LYS A 227 -16.95 -6.63 -1.75
C LYS A 227 -17.94 -7.60 -1.13
#